data_AF-A0A661DM55-F1
#
_entry.id   AF-A0A661DM55-F1
#
_cell.length_a   1.000
_cell.length_b   1.000
_cell.length_c   1.000
_cell.angle_alpha   90.00
_cell.angle_beta   90.00
_cell.angle_gamma   90.00
#
_symmetry.space_group_name_H-M   'P 1'
#
loop_
_entity.id
_entity.type
_entity.pdbx_description
1 polymer ?
#
loop_
_entity_poly.entity_id
_entity_poly.type
_entity_poly.pdbx_seq_one_letter_code
_entity_poly.pdbx_strand_id
1 'polypeptide(L)'
;MGLFIHLFVNTHNISTEQWESTYHESLELLNKFPANLIRFDTEEIDGHKRYRYTRQLIVDKETRGEKWIISGDMASDKQAESFALPRYLKDYYDQGDDRDILWADEDSLHYVDGNGLDLFGNKTQGYPYHLVVLAVGILVESRFPGSAYVIGDIENEQAENMTAWVNTVLKKPVEKPVCCDAQRLFSRLDKLYRNGMYTIQRFRAVSRENDEQIFAALLQLSDRKLVLNDTEQRLGEYTSLNQLGAINIISQFLKVIPDIKQLIEIVNCIIKGSGTEKSEDFSLEKLLEVLVRNMITTEKDKREPITQLADNINRMGNINHVMGVSVMKILNFNPSYIDCYLPRGELLDIFSTYDLDKRSGFEKIINESEQCCNEQLKEYREAIQEVEDIISQKEKQCNEQNHPTFAMVSAMGKDEQQLINLPYTSLSHAKQLSVQEHYILEEVDQQRVKFKNPLEATRHIGDNLQQLIKENTEYLRFETRKQGLTFIYKASIENGIVLKEHIWRLIDKEQDMDLLRTLLVLMLVADNSANFCDWRIFILEHPELWREMRR
;
A
#
# COMPACT_ATOMS: atom_id res chain seq x y z
N MET A 1 -7.46 1.03 8.74
CA MET A 1 -6.20 0.53 8.15
C MET A 1 -6.08 1.09 6.75
N GLY A 2 -4.88 1.47 6.30
CA GLY A 2 -4.65 2.07 4.98
C GLY A 2 -3.17 2.22 4.71
N LEU A 3 -2.83 2.63 3.48
CA LEU A 3 -1.47 2.99 3.09
C LEU A 3 -1.36 4.50 2.94
N PHE A 4 -0.30 5.07 3.48
CA PHE A 4 -0.15 6.50 3.71
C PHE A 4 1.12 7.06 3.08
N ILE A 5 1.08 8.34 2.74
CA ILE A 5 2.28 9.17 2.58
C ILE A 5 2.05 10.44 3.38
N HIS A 6 3.08 10.85 4.11
CA HIS A 6 3.17 12.05 4.91
C HIS A 6 4.32 12.91 4.42
N LEU A 7 4.15 14.22 4.51
CA LEU A 7 5.21 15.19 4.29
C LEU A 7 5.20 16.16 5.46
N PHE A 8 6.21 16.02 6.30
CA PHE A 8 6.44 16.94 7.39
C PHE A 8 7.28 18.11 6.90
N VAL A 9 6.88 19.33 7.25
CA VAL A 9 7.60 20.56 6.89
C VAL A 9 7.76 21.46 8.09
N ASN A 10 8.99 21.92 8.28
CA ASN A 10 9.36 22.98 9.20
C ASN A 10 9.53 24.29 8.40
N THR A 11 8.66 25.25 8.64
CA THR A 11 8.55 26.47 7.83
C THR A 11 9.59 27.55 8.20
N HIS A 12 10.26 27.44 9.36
CA HIS A 12 11.18 28.46 9.88
C HIS A 12 12.35 28.79 8.93
N ASN A 13 12.88 27.78 8.25
CA ASN A 13 14.07 27.89 7.40
C ASN A 13 13.74 27.91 5.91
N ILE A 14 12.46 28.11 5.55
CA ILE A 14 11.99 28.09 4.16
C ILE A 14 11.55 29.51 3.78
N SER A 15 12.21 30.10 2.79
CA SER A 15 11.74 31.39 2.25
C SER A 15 10.52 31.19 1.36
N THR A 16 9.63 32.19 1.34
CA THR A 16 8.44 32.20 0.48
C THR A 16 8.79 31.98 -1.00
N GLU A 17 9.86 32.60 -1.49
CA GLU A 17 10.29 32.46 -2.89
C GLU A 17 10.70 31.03 -3.23
N GLN A 18 11.48 30.37 -2.36
CA GLN A 18 11.88 28.98 -2.57
C GLN A 18 10.68 28.04 -2.52
N TRP A 19 9.74 28.28 -1.60
CA TRP A 19 8.52 27.50 -1.50
C TRP A 19 7.65 27.61 -2.74
N GLU A 20 7.36 28.84 -3.20
CA GLU A 20 6.58 29.07 -4.42
C GLU A 20 7.25 28.46 -5.66
N SER A 21 8.58 28.56 -5.78
CA SER A 21 9.33 27.88 -6.84
C SER A 21 9.14 26.36 -6.78
N THR A 22 9.19 25.75 -5.60
CA THR A 22 9.00 24.31 -5.40
C THR A 22 7.56 23.89 -5.67
N TYR A 23 6.58 24.73 -5.32
CA TYR A 23 5.18 24.54 -5.68
C TYR A 23 5.01 24.48 -7.20
N HIS A 24 5.67 25.36 -7.96
CA HIS A 24 5.62 25.31 -9.42
C HIS A 24 6.30 24.05 -10.01
N GLU A 25 7.43 23.60 -9.45
CA GLU A 25 8.02 22.31 -9.83
C GLU A 25 7.06 21.14 -9.54
N SER A 26 6.32 21.18 -8.42
CA SER A 26 5.34 20.14 -8.10
C SER A 26 4.19 20.10 -9.11
N LEU A 27 3.72 21.26 -9.61
CA LEU A 27 2.73 21.32 -10.69
C LEU A 27 3.29 20.74 -12.00
N GLU A 28 4.58 20.94 -12.29
CA GLU A 28 5.22 20.33 -13.46
C GLU A 28 5.20 18.81 -13.38
N LEU A 29 5.48 18.22 -12.21
CA LEU A 29 5.36 16.78 -11.96
C LEU A 29 3.92 16.31 -12.19
N LEU A 30 2.94 16.96 -11.55
CA LEU A 30 1.53 16.57 -11.68
C LEU A 30 1.05 16.60 -13.14
N ASN A 31 1.47 17.60 -13.92
CA ASN A 31 1.09 17.73 -15.32
C ASN A 31 1.77 16.72 -16.26
N LYS A 32 2.95 16.22 -15.89
CA LYS A 32 3.71 15.22 -16.65
C LYS A 32 3.47 13.79 -16.18
N PHE A 33 2.71 13.58 -15.11
CA PHE A 33 2.41 12.25 -14.61
C PHE A 33 1.66 11.43 -15.69
N PRO A 34 2.09 10.18 -15.99
CA PRO A 34 1.52 9.39 -17.09
C PRO A 34 0.04 9.05 -16.94
N ALA A 35 -0.43 8.94 -15.70
CA ALA A 35 -1.86 8.75 -15.41
C ALA A 35 -2.54 10.11 -15.21
N ASN A 36 -3.69 10.31 -15.84
CA ASN A 36 -4.40 11.58 -15.71
C ASN A 36 -4.97 11.74 -14.28
N LEU A 37 -4.35 12.62 -13.50
CA LEU A 37 -4.76 12.89 -12.12
C LEU A 37 -6.12 13.60 -12.06
N ILE A 38 -6.82 13.36 -10.97
CA ILE A 38 -8.12 13.96 -10.68
C ILE A 38 -8.22 14.45 -9.25
N ARG A 39 -9.14 15.39 -9.03
CA ARG A 39 -9.65 15.73 -7.70
C ARG A 39 -11.17 15.63 -7.65
N PHE A 40 -11.67 15.43 -6.43
CA PHE A 40 -13.06 15.64 -6.11
C PHE A 40 -13.43 17.13 -6.19
N ASP A 41 -14.60 17.42 -6.75
CA ASP A 41 -15.16 18.76 -6.87
C ASP A 41 -16.68 18.74 -6.72
N THR A 42 -17.25 19.88 -6.33
CA THR A 42 -18.71 20.08 -6.31
C THR A 42 -19.08 21.14 -7.32
N GLU A 43 -20.03 20.83 -8.18
CA GLU A 43 -20.56 21.75 -9.19
C GLU A 43 -22.01 22.10 -8.85
N GLU A 44 -22.40 23.36 -9.06
CA GLU A 44 -23.77 23.84 -8.91
C GLU A 44 -24.39 24.14 -10.28
N ILE A 45 -25.55 23.53 -10.56
CA ILE A 45 -26.31 23.70 -11.79
C ILE A 45 -27.77 23.99 -11.43
N ASP A 46 -28.28 25.12 -11.88
CA ASP A 46 -29.66 25.57 -11.61
C ASP A 46 -30.04 25.52 -10.11
N GLY A 47 -29.10 25.82 -9.21
CA GLY A 47 -29.30 25.76 -7.76
C GLY A 47 -29.21 24.36 -7.13
N HIS A 48 -28.84 23.35 -7.90
CA HIS A 48 -28.63 21.97 -7.45
C HIS A 48 -27.15 21.61 -7.48
N LYS A 49 -26.68 20.94 -6.43
CA LYS A 49 -25.29 20.47 -6.34
C LYS A 49 -25.16 19.06 -6.89
N ARG A 50 -23.99 18.75 -7.45
CA ARG A 50 -23.55 17.38 -7.79
C ARG A 50 -22.05 17.23 -7.57
N TYR A 51 -21.60 16.01 -7.32
CA TYR A 51 -20.19 15.69 -7.17
C TYR A 51 -19.57 15.25 -8.49
N ARG A 52 -18.34 15.70 -8.77
CA ARG A 52 -17.63 15.34 -9.99
C ARG A 52 -16.14 15.10 -9.75
N TYR A 53 -15.55 14.30 -10.63
CA TYR A 53 -14.11 14.26 -10.83
C TYR A 53 -13.69 15.26 -11.91
N THR A 54 -12.75 16.13 -11.55
CA THR A 54 -12.17 17.12 -12.45
C THR A 54 -10.67 16.96 -12.58
N ARG A 55 -10.15 17.26 -13.77
CA ARG A 55 -8.71 17.36 -14.06
C ARG A 55 -8.13 18.73 -13.66
N GLN A 56 -8.97 19.69 -13.28
CA GLN A 56 -8.53 21.00 -12.82
C GLN A 56 -8.00 20.88 -11.39
N LEU A 57 -6.72 20.54 -11.23
CA LEU A 57 -6.12 20.24 -9.93
C LEU A 57 -6.01 21.48 -9.02
N ILE A 58 -5.87 22.68 -9.60
CA ILE A 58 -5.68 23.93 -8.85
C ILE A 58 -7.04 24.46 -8.37
N VAL A 59 -7.12 24.76 -7.07
CA VAL A 59 -8.24 25.40 -6.37
C VAL A 59 -7.82 26.80 -5.94
N ASP A 60 -8.78 27.74 -5.91
CA ASP A 60 -8.59 29.13 -5.47
C ASP A 60 -7.42 29.84 -6.17
N LYS A 61 -7.25 29.56 -7.46
CA LYS A 61 -6.18 30.10 -8.32
C LYS A 61 -6.08 31.62 -8.21
N GLU A 62 -4.85 32.12 -8.14
CA GLU A 62 -4.47 33.52 -8.01
C GLU A 62 -4.96 34.19 -6.71
N THR A 63 -5.37 33.41 -5.71
CA THR A 63 -5.73 33.90 -4.38
C THR A 63 -4.75 33.39 -3.32
N ARG A 64 -4.85 33.91 -2.08
CA ARG A 64 -4.07 33.40 -0.94
C ARG A 64 -4.35 31.94 -0.61
N GLY A 65 -5.51 31.41 -1.01
CA GLY A 65 -5.89 30.02 -0.80
C GLY A 65 -5.41 29.06 -1.89
N GLU A 66 -4.64 29.54 -2.87
CA GLU A 66 -4.21 28.73 -4.01
C GLU A 66 -3.47 27.47 -3.54
N LYS A 67 -3.98 26.31 -3.98
CA LYS A 67 -3.41 25.00 -3.73
C LYS A 67 -3.78 24.06 -4.86
N TRP A 68 -2.95 23.07 -5.12
CA TRP A 68 -3.41 21.93 -5.92
C TRP A 68 -3.99 20.86 -5.00
N ILE A 69 -4.94 20.09 -5.50
CA ILE A 69 -5.54 18.93 -4.84
C ILE A 69 -5.53 17.75 -5.81
N ILE A 70 -5.24 16.55 -5.31
CA ILE A 70 -5.40 15.27 -6.01
C ILE A 70 -6.10 14.26 -5.10
N SER A 71 -6.92 13.38 -5.68
CA SER A 71 -7.68 12.36 -4.96
C SER A 71 -7.59 10.97 -5.61
N GLY A 72 -6.96 10.86 -6.79
CA GLY A 72 -6.89 9.64 -7.58
C GLY A 72 -6.39 9.89 -9.00
N ASP A 73 -6.57 8.90 -9.86
CA ASP A 73 -6.28 8.99 -11.29
C ASP A 73 -7.39 8.36 -12.15
N MET A 74 -7.61 8.90 -13.36
CA MET A 74 -8.65 8.40 -14.25
C MET A 74 -8.27 7.13 -15.02
N ALA A 75 -7.00 6.73 -15.01
CA ALA A 75 -6.56 5.62 -15.84
C ALA A 75 -6.86 4.28 -15.16
N SER A 76 -6.72 4.24 -13.83
CA SER A 76 -7.03 3.10 -12.99
C SER A 76 -8.49 3.10 -12.49
N ASP A 77 -9.17 4.24 -12.58
CA ASP A 77 -10.46 4.52 -11.93
C ASP A 77 -10.39 4.34 -10.40
N LYS A 78 -9.20 4.48 -9.82
CA LYS A 78 -8.96 4.40 -8.38
C LYS A 78 -8.78 5.77 -7.76
N GLN A 79 -9.30 5.88 -6.54
CA GLN A 79 -9.31 7.09 -5.73
C GLN A 79 -9.34 6.72 -4.25
N ALA A 80 -8.72 7.57 -3.43
CA ALA A 80 -8.83 7.47 -1.99
C ALA A 80 -8.93 8.88 -1.39
N GLU A 81 -8.16 9.18 -0.36
CA GLU A 81 -8.25 10.48 0.28
C GLU A 81 -7.52 11.56 -0.52
N SER A 82 -7.87 12.83 -0.25
CA SER A 82 -7.33 13.97 -0.98
C SER A 82 -6.04 14.48 -0.36
N PHE A 83 -5.10 14.81 -1.24
CA PHE A 83 -3.80 15.38 -0.95
C PHE A 83 -3.76 16.80 -1.50
N ALA A 84 -3.26 17.75 -0.73
CA ALA A 84 -3.19 19.14 -1.17
C ALA A 84 -1.87 19.80 -0.78
N LEU A 85 -1.29 20.58 -1.68
CA LEU A 85 -0.11 21.39 -1.38
C LEU A 85 -0.46 22.87 -1.56
N PRO A 86 -0.38 23.70 -0.50
CA PRO A 86 -0.63 25.14 -0.62
C PRO A 86 0.53 25.84 -1.31
N ARG A 87 0.21 26.82 -2.15
CA ARG A 87 1.23 27.70 -2.75
C ARG A 87 1.82 28.67 -1.72
N TYR A 88 1.02 29.13 -0.77
CA TYR A 88 1.44 30.11 0.22
C TYR A 88 1.46 29.49 1.62
N LEU A 89 2.63 29.44 2.26
CA LEU A 89 2.79 28.94 3.63
C LEU A 89 2.36 29.94 4.72
N LYS A 90 1.80 31.10 4.35
CA LYS A 90 1.65 32.24 5.27
C LYS A 90 0.84 31.91 6.53
N ASP A 91 -0.13 31.03 6.40
CA ASP A 91 -1.01 30.61 7.50
C ASP A 91 -0.38 29.53 8.40
N TYR A 92 0.87 29.11 8.11
CA TYR A 92 1.58 28.01 8.76
C TYR A 92 2.94 28.41 9.40
N TYR A 93 3.33 29.70 9.35
CA TYR A 93 4.67 30.15 9.81
C TYR A 93 4.88 30.17 11.33
N ASP A 94 3.84 29.93 12.13
CA ASP A 94 3.95 29.95 13.60
C ASP A 94 3.97 28.53 14.21
N GLN A 95 4.13 27.49 13.38
CA GLN A 95 4.11 26.09 13.83
C GLN A 95 5.42 25.39 13.48
N GLY A 96 6.11 24.91 14.51
CA GLY A 96 7.32 24.12 14.37
C GLY A 96 8.40 24.53 15.36
N ASP A 97 9.49 23.79 15.31
CA ASP A 97 10.66 23.93 16.14
C ASP A 97 11.85 24.25 15.23
N ASP A 98 12.86 25.00 15.68
CA ASP A 98 13.98 25.41 14.83
C ASP A 98 14.98 24.27 14.53
N ARG A 99 14.81 23.12 15.20
CA ARG A 99 15.61 21.91 15.00
C ARG A 99 15.33 21.21 13.66
N ASP A 100 16.22 20.28 13.32
CA ASP A 100 16.11 19.45 12.11
C ASP A 100 14.77 18.67 12.12
N ILE A 101 14.14 18.55 10.95
CA ILE A 101 12.87 17.84 10.77
C ILE A 101 12.90 16.36 11.21
N LEU A 102 14.08 15.72 11.29
CA LEU A 102 14.23 14.35 11.79
C LEU A 102 14.48 14.27 13.30
N TRP A 103 14.71 15.40 13.97
CA TRP A 103 14.89 15.44 15.41
C TRP A 103 13.61 14.99 16.12
N ALA A 104 13.73 14.45 17.33
CA ALA A 104 12.64 14.06 18.20
C ALA A 104 13.16 14.02 19.65
N ASP A 105 12.28 14.34 20.60
CA ASP A 105 12.53 14.15 22.03
C ASP A 105 12.73 12.67 22.37
N GLU A 106 13.38 12.40 23.51
CA GLU A 106 13.70 11.05 23.98
C GLU A 106 12.46 10.16 24.09
N ASP A 107 11.36 10.72 24.60
CA ASP A 107 10.07 10.02 24.73
C ASP A 107 9.38 9.76 23.38
N SER A 108 9.91 10.31 22.28
CA SER A 108 9.31 10.27 20.94
C SER A 108 10.20 9.64 19.87
N LEU A 109 11.34 9.06 20.25
CA LEU A 109 12.31 8.47 19.30
C LEU A 109 11.71 7.34 18.46
N HIS A 110 10.68 6.67 18.98
CA HIS A 110 10.01 5.54 18.32
C HIS A 110 8.88 5.93 17.37
N TYR A 111 8.45 7.20 17.37
CA TYR A 111 7.46 7.68 16.41
C TYR A 111 8.11 7.93 15.06
N VAL A 112 7.33 7.76 14.00
CA VAL A 112 7.80 7.96 12.61
C VAL A 112 7.78 9.43 12.18
N ASP A 113 7.07 10.26 12.95
CA ASP A 113 6.74 11.64 12.58
C ASP A 113 7.98 12.54 12.51
N GLY A 114 7.93 13.52 11.60
CA GLY A 114 8.90 14.60 11.55
C GLY A 114 8.59 15.70 12.57
N ASN A 115 9.62 16.43 12.97
CA ASN A 115 9.54 17.60 13.85
C ASN A 115 9.02 18.84 13.12
N GLY A 116 7.78 18.76 12.64
CA GLY A 116 7.17 19.82 11.86
C GLY A 116 5.68 19.59 11.62
N LEU A 117 5.08 20.45 10.81
CA LEU A 117 3.70 20.32 10.41
C LEU A 117 3.58 19.19 9.37
N ASP A 118 2.67 18.25 9.60
CA ASP A 118 2.24 17.33 8.54
C ASP A 118 1.38 18.10 7.53
N LEU A 119 1.98 18.43 6.39
CA LEU A 119 1.37 19.32 5.41
C LEU A 119 0.28 18.64 4.59
N PHE A 120 0.41 17.33 4.32
CA PHE A 120 -0.62 16.58 3.58
C PHE A 120 -0.58 15.05 3.77
N GLY A 121 -0.44 14.59 5.02
CA GLY A 121 -0.52 13.19 5.41
C GLY A 121 -1.89 12.56 5.27
N ASN A 122 -2.04 11.61 4.34
CA ASN A 122 -3.32 10.94 4.14
C ASN A 122 -3.22 9.53 3.53
N LYS A 123 -4.35 8.82 3.39
CA LYS A 123 -4.43 7.48 2.80
C LYS A 123 -4.49 7.55 1.28
N THR A 124 -3.48 6.94 0.66
CA THR A 124 -3.44 6.63 -0.77
C THR A 124 -4.06 5.27 -1.10
N GLN A 125 -4.14 4.37 -0.11
CA GLN A 125 -4.53 2.95 -0.26
C GLN A 125 -3.62 2.13 -1.20
N GLY A 126 -2.46 2.68 -1.59
CA GLY A 126 -1.55 2.07 -2.55
C GLY A 126 -2.02 2.18 -4.01
N TYR A 127 -3.06 2.97 -4.27
CA TYR A 127 -3.52 3.22 -5.63
C TYR A 127 -2.49 4.01 -6.43
N PRO A 128 -2.50 3.96 -7.77
CA PRO A 128 -1.39 4.44 -8.59
C PRO A 128 -0.98 5.91 -8.36
N TYR A 129 -1.93 6.78 -7.97
CA TYR A 129 -1.61 8.17 -7.59
C TYR A 129 -0.72 8.28 -6.33
N HIS A 130 -0.56 7.21 -5.54
CA HIS A 130 0.47 7.09 -4.50
C HIS A 130 1.86 7.48 -5.02
N LEU A 131 2.19 7.04 -6.25
CA LEU A 131 3.48 7.30 -6.88
C LEU A 131 3.72 8.78 -7.13
N VAL A 132 2.69 9.54 -7.55
CA VAL A 132 2.85 10.99 -7.76
C VAL A 132 2.90 11.76 -6.44
N VAL A 133 2.17 11.31 -5.41
CA VAL A 133 2.27 11.88 -4.06
C VAL A 133 3.70 11.68 -3.52
N LEU A 134 4.27 10.48 -3.69
CA LEU A 134 5.66 10.19 -3.35
C LEU A 134 6.63 11.09 -4.13
N ALA A 135 6.44 11.24 -5.43
CA ALA A 135 7.29 12.08 -6.28
C ALA A 135 7.29 13.56 -5.83
N VAL A 136 6.13 14.09 -5.43
CA VAL A 136 6.05 15.42 -4.80
C VAL A 136 6.80 15.46 -3.48
N GLY A 137 6.65 14.44 -2.62
CA GLY A 137 7.39 14.36 -1.36
C GLY A 137 8.90 14.34 -1.55
N ILE A 138 9.40 13.53 -2.51
CA ILE A 138 10.81 13.48 -2.93
C ILE A 138 11.30 14.87 -3.35
N LEU A 139 10.52 15.56 -4.18
CA LEU A 139 10.83 16.91 -4.62
C LEU A 139 10.98 17.86 -3.43
N VAL A 140 9.97 17.94 -2.55
CA VAL A 140 9.97 18.90 -1.44
C VAL A 140 11.11 18.60 -0.47
N GLU A 141 11.33 17.34 -0.10
CA GLU A 141 12.45 16.95 0.76
C GLU A 141 13.81 17.33 0.14
N SER A 142 13.99 17.11 -1.17
CA SER A 142 15.22 17.46 -1.87
C SER A 142 15.46 18.98 -1.97
N ARG A 143 14.41 19.80 -2.03
CA ARG A 143 14.54 21.27 -2.05
C ARG A 143 14.82 21.85 -0.67
N PHE A 144 14.36 21.19 0.39
CA PHE A 144 14.46 21.67 1.77
C PHE A 144 15.12 20.65 2.71
N PRO A 145 16.38 20.24 2.46
CA PRO A 145 17.08 19.32 3.35
C PRO A 145 17.19 19.93 4.75
N GLY A 146 16.88 19.17 5.79
CA GLY A 146 16.81 19.70 7.17
C GLY A 146 15.43 20.18 7.58
N SER A 147 14.58 20.58 6.63
CA SER A 147 13.29 21.24 6.89
C SER A 147 12.08 20.53 6.30
N ALA A 148 12.27 19.56 5.42
CA ALA A 148 11.20 18.71 4.91
C ALA A 148 11.58 17.23 5.01
N TYR A 149 10.57 16.39 5.19
CA TYR A 149 10.73 14.96 5.37
C TYR A 149 9.51 14.21 4.85
N VAL A 150 9.71 13.35 3.84
CA VAL A 150 8.67 12.44 3.34
C VAL A 150 8.82 11.06 3.98
N ILE A 151 7.72 10.53 4.49
CA ILE A 151 7.64 9.16 5.04
C ILE A 151 6.25 8.58 4.76
N GLY A 152 6.13 7.27 4.83
CA GLY A 152 4.87 6.56 4.76
C GLY A 152 5.10 5.10 4.49
N ASP A 153 4.14 4.48 3.82
CA ASP A 153 4.28 3.15 3.24
C ASP A 153 5.00 3.28 1.90
N ILE A 154 6.32 3.42 1.94
CA ILE A 154 7.18 3.64 0.77
C ILE A 154 8.10 2.45 0.63
N GLU A 155 7.98 1.74 -0.50
CA GLU A 155 8.88 0.65 -0.85
C GLU A 155 10.14 1.19 -1.55
N ASN A 156 11.27 0.48 -1.40
CA ASN A 156 12.55 0.89 -2.00
C ASN A 156 12.47 1.04 -3.52
N GLU A 157 11.81 0.09 -4.20
CA GLU A 157 11.62 0.13 -5.66
C GLU A 157 10.79 1.35 -6.09
N GLN A 158 9.75 1.70 -5.33
CA GLN A 158 8.95 2.91 -5.60
C GLN A 158 9.80 4.17 -5.46
N ALA A 159 10.58 4.26 -4.37
CA ALA A 159 11.47 5.40 -4.12
C ALA A 159 12.51 5.55 -5.25
N GLU A 160 13.10 4.45 -5.72
CA GLU A 160 14.07 4.46 -6.82
C GLU A 160 13.43 4.87 -8.14
N ASN A 161 12.32 4.23 -8.52
CA ASN A 161 11.61 4.54 -9.76
C ASN A 161 11.10 5.99 -9.77
N MET A 162 10.54 6.48 -8.66
CA MET A 162 10.02 7.84 -8.60
C MET A 162 11.13 8.90 -8.55
N THR A 163 12.24 8.63 -7.87
CA THR A 163 13.42 9.52 -7.92
C THR A 163 13.95 9.64 -9.33
N ALA A 164 14.11 8.51 -10.02
CA ALA A 164 14.55 8.48 -11.41
C ALA A 164 13.56 9.22 -12.33
N TRP A 165 12.26 9.00 -12.15
CA TRP A 165 11.21 9.67 -12.93
C TRP A 165 11.24 11.19 -12.74
N VAL A 166 11.29 11.67 -11.49
CA VAL A 166 11.38 13.10 -11.16
C VAL A 166 12.59 13.74 -11.86
N ASN A 167 13.73 13.04 -11.88
CA ASN A 167 14.95 13.47 -12.56
C ASN A 167 14.83 13.51 -14.10
N THR A 168 13.88 12.78 -14.70
CA THR A 168 13.56 12.93 -16.14
C THR A 168 12.69 14.16 -16.43
N VAL A 169 11.93 14.61 -15.43
CA VAL A 169 10.96 15.69 -15.56
C VAL A 169 11.58 17.05 -15.25
N LEU A 170 12.29 17.15 -14.12
CA LEU A 170 12.83 18.38 -13.58
C LEU A 170 14.26 18.65 -14.04
N LYS A 171 14.63 19.93 -14.10
CA LYS A 171 15.98 20.35 -14.50
C LYS A 171 17.02 20.16 -13.40
N LYS A 172 16.63 20.44 -12.16
CA LYS A 172 17.51 20.28 -11.00
C LYS A 172 17.25 18.88 -10.41
N PRO A 173 18.28 18.02 -10.33
CA PRO A 173 18.07 16.67 -9.85
C PRO A 173 17.61 16.65 -8.39
N VAL A 174 16.96 15.56 -8.04
CA VAL A 174 16.56 15.19 -6.69
C VAL A 174 17.29 13.91 -6.29
N GLU A 175 17.39 13.71 -4.98
CA GLU A 175 17.93 12.48 -4.40
C GLU A 175 16.79 11.62 -3.86
N LYS A 176 17.05 10.33 -3.67
CA LYS A 176 16.13 9.39 -3.00
C LYS A 176 15.71 9.96 -1.62
N PRO A 177 14.50 9.70 -1.09
CA PRO A 177 14.14 10.09 0.27
C PRO A 177 15.15 9.61 1.31
N VAL A 178 15.40 10.41 2.35
CA VAL A 178 16.40 10.09 3.38
C VAL A 178 16.02 8.84 4.14
N CYS A 179 14.73 8.61 4.37
CA CYS A 179 14.24 7.39 5.00
C CYS A 179 14.56 6.11 4.20
N CYS A 180 14.86 6.22 2.91
CA CYS A 180 15.19 5.09 2.04
C CYS A 180 16.69 5.07 1.64
N ASP A 181 17.54 5.83 2.36
CA ASP A 181 18.99 5.83 2.22
C ASP A 181 19.62 5.66 3.60
N ALA A 182 19.90 4.42 3.98
CA ALA A 182 20.42 4.07 5.29
C ALA A 182 21.69 4.86 5.68
N GLN A 183 22.62 5.03 4.74
CA GLN A 183 23.89 5.70 5.03
C GLN A 183 23.68 7.19 5.27
N ARG A 184 22.91 7.86 4.40
CA ARG A 184 22.62 9.29 4.54
C ARG A 184 21.76 9.59 5.76
N LEU A 185 20.79 8.71 6.06
CA LEU A 185 19.95 8.80 7.23
C LEU A 185 20.76 8.69 8.51
N PHE A 186 21.53 7.61 8.68
CA PHE A 186 22.32 7.40 9.89
C PHE A 186 23.33 8.53 10.10
N SER A 187 24.04 8.93 9.04
CA SER A 187 25.01 10.03 9.10
C SER A 187 24.39 11.38 9.49
N ARG A 188 23.10 11.58 9.21
CA ARG A 188 22.36 12.77 9.63
C ARG A 188 21.93 12.65 11.08
N LEU A 189 21.34 11.52 11.48
CA LEU A 189 20.90 11.27 12.85
C LEU A 189 22.05 11.28 13.87
N ASP A 190 23.21 10.73 13.51
CA ASP A 190 24.41 10.71 14.37
C ASP A 190 24.90 12.12 14.76
N LYS A 191 24.61 13.12 13.91
CA LYS A 191 24.91 14.53 14.20
C LYS A 191 23.86 15.18 15.09
N LEU A 192 22.63 14.64 15.11
CA LEU A 192 21.51 15.18 15.89
C LEU A 192 21.54 14.69 17.34
N TYR A 193 22.03 13.47 17.59
CA TYR A 193 22.02 12.86 18.91
C TYR A 193 23.42 12.60 19.43
N ARG A 194 23.70 13.05 20.66
CA ARG A 194 24.96 12.73 21.35
C ARG A 194 25.00 11.29 21.87
N ASN A 195 23.84 10.72 22.17
CA ASN A 195 23.72 9.34 22.64
C ASN A 195 23.49 8.42 21.43
N GLY A 196 24.45 7.55 21.14
CA GLY A 196 24.37 6.61 20.02
C GLY A 196 23.15 5.68 20.10
N MET A 197 22.62 5.40 21.30
CA MET A 197 21.39 4.62 21.43
C MET A 197 20.17 5.36 20.87
N TYR A 198 20.09 6.69 21.06
CA TYR A 198 19.02 7.50 20.50
C TYR A 198 19.12 7.57 18.98
N THR A 199 20.35 7.63 18.43
CA THR A 199 20.58 7.49 16.99
C THR A 199 20.03 6.17 16.45
N ILE A 200 20.32 5.05 17.11
CA ILE A 200 19.83 3.72 16.72
C ILE A 200 18.30 3.65 16.77
N GLN A 201 17.69 4.06 17.88
CA GLN A 201 16.24 4.01 18.07
C GLN A 201 15.51 4.87 17.03
N ARG A 202 15.99 6.10 16.82
CA ARG A 202 15.42 6.99 15.80
C ARG A 202 15.62 6.41 14.40
N PHE A 203 16.81 5.91 14.07
CA PHE A 203 17.10 5.29 12.78
C PHE A 203 16.11 4.17 12.45
N ARG A 204 15.82 3.28 13.40
CA ARG A 204 14.81 2.21 13.20
C ARG A 204 13.41 2.76 12.97
N ALA A 205 13.03 3.81 13.71
CA ALA A 205 11.69 4.39 13.58
C ALA A 205 11.48 5.05 12.20
N VAL A 206 12.48 5.77 11.69
CA VAL A 206 12.33 6.56 10.46
C VAL A 206 12.85 5.89 9.19
N SER A 207 13.68 4.85 9.28
CA SER A 207 14.12 4.10 8.10
C SER A 207 12.95 3.33 7.46
N ARG A 208 12.89 3.30 6.13
CA ARG A 208 11.95 2.51 5.31
C ARG A 208 12.61 1.31 4.62
N GLU A 209 13.88 1.06 4.94
CA GLU A 209 14.51 -0.23 4.66
C GLU A 209 13.74 -1.34 5.39
N ASN A 210 13.79 -2.57 4.89
CA ASN A 210 13.22 -3.69 5.64
C ASN A 210 14.03 -3.96 6.92
N ASP A 211 13.43 -4.64 7.91
CA ASP A 211 14.08 -4.81 9.22
C ASP A 211 15.46 -5.48 9.17
N GLU A 212 15.67 -6.40 8.23
CA GLU A 212 16.96 -7.05 8.00
C GLU A 212 18.00 -6.04 7.50
N GLN A 213 17.65 -5.25 6.49
CA GLN A 213 18.49 -4.18 5.95
C GLN A 213 18.79 -3.12 7.00
N ILE A 214 17.81 -2.76 7.84
CA ILE A 214 18.01 -1.87 9.00
C ILE A 214 19.06 -2.46 9.95
N PHE A 215 18.92 -3.74 10.33
CA PHE A 215 19.86 -4.37 11.25
C PHE A 215 21.28 -4.48 10.66
N ALA A 216 21.40 -4.87 9.39
CA ALA A 216 22.68 -4.91 8.68
C ALA A 216 23.33 -3.52 8.59
N ALA A 217 22.56 -2.49 8.24
CA ALA A 217 23.03 -1.11 8.17
C ALA A 217 23.54 -0.62 9.54
N LEU A 218 22.82 -0.91 10.62
CA LEU A 218 23.24 -0.55 11.97
C LEU A 218 24.57 -1.20 12.37
N LEU A 219 24.79 -2.48 12.03
CA LEU A 219 26.06 -3.15 12.30
C LEU A 219 27.23 -2.58 11.50
N GLN A 220 26.96 -2.02 10.32
CA GLN A 220 27.97 -1.38 9.47
C GLN A 220 28.28 0.06 9.92
N LEU A 221 27.25 0.80 10.34
CA LEU A 221 27.32 2.26 10.54
C LEU A 221 27.49 2.67 12.01
N SER A 222 27.14 1.80 12.96
CA SER A 222 27.19 2.06 14.40
C SER A 222 28.23 1.18 15.12
N ASP A 223 28.48 1.48 16.40
CA ASP A 223 29.22 0.59 17.28
C ASP A 223 28.48 -0.74 17.48
N ARG A 224 29.16 -1.85 17.20
CA ARG A 224 28.57 -3.20 17.29
C ARG A 224 27.98 -3.48 18.67
N LYS A 225 28.66 -3.06 19.75
CA LYS A 225 28.19 -3.32 21.12
C LYS A 225 26.89 -2.58 21.39
N LEU A 226 26.74 -1.34 20.90
CA LEU A 226 25.47 -0.61 21.00
C LEU A 226 24.34 -1.34 20.25
N VAL A 227 24.60 -1.86 19.05
CA VAL A 227 23.57 -2.58 18.28
C VAL A 227 23.15 -3.90 18.96
N LEU A 228 24.11 -4.62 19.55
CA LEU A 228 23.81 -5.83 20.33
C LEU A 228 23.02 -5.50 21.61
N ASN A 229 23.35 -4.41 22.30
CA ASN A 229 22.60 -3.93 23.46
C ASN A 229 21.16 -3.49 23.09
N ASP A 230 20.98 -2.79 21.96
CA ASP A 230 19.66 -2.45 21.41
C ASP A 230 18.84 -3.71 21.12
N THR A 231 19.49 -4.73 20.55
CA THR A 231 18.86 -6.03 20.27
C THR A 231 18.45 -6.73 21.56
N GLU A 232 19.31 -6.73 22.57
CA GLU A 232 19.02 -7.26 23.91
C GLU A 232 17.82 -6.55 24.54
N GLN A 233 17.80 -5.22 24.52
CA GLN A 233 16.70 -4.43 25.07
C GLN A 233 15.38 -4.74 24.36
N ARG A 234 15.36 -4.71 23.03
CA ARG A 234 14.14 -4.97 22.23
C ARG A 234 13.63 -6.38 22.40
N LEU A 235 14.52 -7.38 22.37
CA LEU A 235 14.12 -8.76 22.64
C LEU A 235 13.60 -8.91 24.08
N GLY A 236 14.22 -8.19 25.01
CA GLY A 236 13.81 -8.11 26.40
C GLY A 236 12.46 -7.43 26.62
N GLU A 237 11.87 -6.67 25.69
CA GLU A 237 10.53 -6.08 25.89
C GLU A 237 9.41 -7.13 25.83
N TYR A 238 9.67 -8.28 25.21
CA TYR A 238 8.71 -9.37 25.09
C TYR A 238 8.60 -10.20 26.37
N THR A 239 7.42 -10.78 26.60
CA THR A 239 7.18 -11.68 27.72
C THR A 239 7.52 -13.13 27.38
N SER A 240 7.56 -13.49 26.10
CA SER A 240 7.93 -14.83 25.64
C SER A 240 8.67 -14.79 24.30
N LEU A 241 9.66 -15.68 24.14
CA LEU A 241 10.38 -15.87 22.88
C LEU A 241 9.48 -16.41 21.76
N ASN A 242 8.32 -16.98 22.10
CA ASN A 242 7.32 -17.46 21.13
C ASN A 242 6.43 -16.34 20.56
N GLN A 243 6.53 -15.11 21.08
CA GLN A 243 5.80 -13.98 20.51
C GLN A 243 6.36 -13.64 19.12
N LEU A 244 5.48 -13.37 18.16
CA LEU A 244 5.85 -13.12 16.77
C LEU A 244 6.93 -12.03 16.62
N GLY A 245 6.87 -10.97 17.42
CA GLY A 245 7.88 -9.92 17.42
C GLY A 245 9.26 -10.39 17.89
N ALA A 246 9.32 -11.24 18.93
CA ALA A 246 10.57 -11.84 19.38
C ALA A 246 11.18 -12.79 18.31
N ILE A 247 10.34 -13.61 17.68
CA ILE A 247 10.73 -14.49 16.57
C ILE A 247 11.30 -13.67 15.41
N ASN A 248 10.66 -12.54 15.06
CA ASN A 248 11.15 -11.66 14.00
C ASN A 248 12.53 -11.09 14.34
N ILE A 249 12.76 -10.62 15.57
CA ILE A 249 14.09 -10.14 16.01
C ILE A 249 15.13 -11.25 15.93
N ILE A 250 14.82 -12.46 16.40
CA ILE A 250 15.72 -13.62 16.32
C ILE A 250 16.06 -13.96 14.88
N SER A 251 15.06 -13.99 13.99
CA SER A 251 15.25 -14.29 12.57
C SER A 251 16.12 -13.25 11.88
N GLN A 252 15.85 -11.95 12.12
CA GLN A 252 16.67 -10.83 11.63
C GLN A 252 18.11 -10.95 12.12
N PHE A 253 18.30 -11.23 13.40
CA PHE A 253 19.61 -11.41 14.00
C PHE A 253 20.38 -12.52 13.30
N LEU A 254 19.80 -13.73 13.20
CA LEU A 254 20.47 -14.90 12.64
C LEU A 254 20.70 -14.83 11.13
N LYS A 255 19.89 -14.04 10.42
CA LYS A 255 20.09 -13.81 8.99
C LYS A 255 21.31 -12.93 8.71
N VAL A 256 21.57 -11.93 9.54
CA VAL A 256 22.68 -10.99 9.38
C VAL A 256 23.95 -11.44 10.14
N ILE A 257 23.78 -11.98 11.34
CA ILE A 257 24.83 -12.57 12.18
C ILE A 257 24.45 -14.04 12.41
N PRO A 258 24.95 -14.98 11.59
CA PRO A 258 24.66 -16.41 11.74
C PRO A 258 25.47 -17.03 12.91
N ASP A 259 25.38 -16.43 14.09
CA ASP A 259 26.08 -16.85 15.31
C ASP A 259 25.08 -17.12 16.44
N ILE A 260 24.71 -18.39 16.58
CA ILE A 260 23.78 -18.84 17.64
C ILE A 260 24.39 -18.67 19.03
N LYS A 261 25.72 -18.74 19.19
CA LYS A 261 26.36 -18.56 20.49
C LYS A 261 26.15 -17.14 20.99
N GLN A 262 26.33 -16.15 20.12
CA GLN A 262 26.06 -14.76 20.46
C GLN A 262 24.58 -14.50 20.76
N LEU A 263 23.66 -15.16 20.05
CA LEU A 263 22.23 -15.09 20.38
C LEU A 263 21.93 -15.68 21.77
N ILE A 264 22.54 -16.82 22.10
CA ILE A 264 22.42 -17.45 23.43
C ILE A 264 22.97 -16.50 24.51
N GLU A 265 24.07 -15.80 24.25
CA GLU A 265 24.63 -14.80 25.18
C GLU A 265 23.63 -13.66 25.43
N ILE A 266 23.02 -13.10 24.38
CA ILE A 266 21.99 -12.05 24.50
C ILE A 266 20.82 -12.56 25.36
N VAL A 267 20.29 -13.75 25.06
CA VAL A 267 19.17 -14.32 25.83
C VAL A 267 19.55 -14.55 27.29
N ASN A 268 20.76 -15.03 27.56
CA ASN A 268 21.26 -15.21 28.93
C ASN A 268 21.44 -13.88 29.68
N CYS A 269 21.83 -12.79 28.99
CA CYS A 269 21.87 -11.46 29.59
C CYS A 269 20.48 -11.01 30.03
N ILE A 270 19.47 -11.19 29.16
CA ILE A 270 18.06 -10.87 29.48
C ILE A 270 17.61 -11.65 30.71
N ILE A 271 17.82 -12.98 30.73
CA ILE A 271 17.43 -13.84 31.86
C ILE A 271 18.05 -13.36 33.17
N LYS A 272 19.34 -13.01 33.17
CA LYS A 272 20.05 -12.51 34.36
C LYS A 272 19.55 -11.14 34.80
N GLY A 273 19.20 -10.27 33.86
CA GLY A 273 18.73 -8.90 34.13
C GLY A 273 17.27 -8.83 34.60
N SER A 274 16.42 -9.78 34.19
CA SER A 274 14.96 -9.74 34.45
C SER A 274 14.49 -10.31 35.79
N GLY A 275 15.39 -10.88 36.61
CA GLY A 275 14.99 -11.56 37.85
C GLY A 275 14.03 -12.74 37.60
N THR A 276 13.04 -12.95 38.47
CA THR A 276 12.07 -14.06 38.38
C THR A 276 10.86 -13.80 37.47
N GLU A 277 10.69 -12.60 36.91
CA GLU A 277 9.45 -12.21 36.20
C GLU A 277 9.30 -12.81 34.79
N LYS A 278 10.39 -13.28 34.17
CA LYS A 278 10.39 -13.82 32.79
C LYS A 278 10.80 -15.29 32.69
N SER A 279 11.04 -15.97 33.82
CA SER A 279 11.96 -17.12 33.86
C SER A 279 11.51 -18.39 33.13
N GLU A 280 10.22 -18.63 32.90
CA GLU A 280 9.76 -19.86 32.22
C GLU A 280 9.73 -19.71 30.69
N ASP A 281 9.27 -18.56 30.20
CA ASP A 281 9.12 -18.28 28.76
C ASP A 281 10.37 -17.66 28.12
N PHE A 282 11.35 -17.25 28.93
CA PHE A 282 12.71 -16.89 28.54
C PHE A 282 13.69 -17.90 29.15
N SER A 283 14.01 -18.95 28.38
CA SER A 283 14.98 -19.99 28.74
C SER A 283 15.71 -20.50 27.51
N LEU A 284 16.81 -21.25 27.69
CA LEU A 284 17.53 -21.89 26.58
C LEU A 284 16.66 -22.94 25.90
N GLU A 285 15.86 -23.66 26.67
CA GLU A 285 14.87 -24.61 26.18
C GLU A 285 13.86 -23.95 25.25
N LYS A 286 13.35 -22.77 25.65
CA LYS A 286 12.40 -22.00 24.82
C LYS A 286 13.05 -21.40 23.60
N LEU A 287 14.28 -20.90 23.71
CA LEU A 287 15.04 -20.45 22.54
C LEU A 287 15.22 -21.60 21.56
N LEU A 288 15.66 -22.78 22.02
CA LEU A 288 15.85 -23.96 21.18
C LEU A 288 14.54 -24.39 20.50
N GLU A 289 13.44 -24.43 21.25
CA GLU A 289 12.11 -24.71 20.72
C GLU A 289 11.75 -23.73 19.60
N VAL A 290 11.93 -22.42 19.81
CA VAL A 290 11.67 -21.38 18.80
C VAL A 290 12.53 -21.59 17.56
N LEU A 291 13.84 -21.83 17.72
CA LEU A 291 14.75 -22.02 16.59
C LEU A 291 14.35 -23.22 15.73
N VAL A 292 14.03 -24.36 16.36
CA VAL A 292 13.66 -25.59 15.66
C VAL A 292 12.26 -25.47 15.03
N ARG A 293 11.28 -24.92 15.76
CA ARG A 293 9.92 -24.67 15.23
C ARG A 293 9.92 -23.75 14.01
N ASN A 294 10.87 -22.81 13.95
CA ASN A 294 11.09 -21.95 12.80
C ASN A 294 12.12 -22.52 11.81
N MET A 295 12.23 -23.86 11.78
CA MET A 295 12.87 -24.67 10.75
C MET A 295 14.39 -24.54 10.62
N ILE A 296 15.12 -24.07 11.64
CA ILE A 296 16.59 -23.92 11.56
C ILE A 296 17.31 -25.23 11.20
N THR A 297 16.77 -26.40 11.55
CA THR A 297 17.37 -27.72 11.26
C THR A 297 16.86 -28.37 9.97
N THR A 298 15.95 -27.72 9.25
CA THR A 298 15.43 -28.20 7.96
C THR A 298 16.22 -27.56 6.82
N GLU A 299 16.74 -28.33 5.86
CA GLU A 299 17.47 -27.77 4.71
C GLU A 299 16.61 -26.81 3.88
N LYS A 300 17.21 -25.76 3.29
CA LYS A 300 16.48 -24.71 2.55
C LYS A 300 15.61 -25.27 1.41
N ASP A 301 16.10 -26.23 0.64
CA ASP A 301 15.37 -26.83 -0.49
C ASP A 301 14.07 -27.54 -0.05
N LYS A 302 14.03 -28.03 1.19
CA LYS A 302 12.83 -28.70 1.75
C LYS A 302 11.76 -27.69 2.20
N ARG A 303 12.11 -26.41 2.26
CA ARG A 303 11.24 -25.28 2.65
C ARG A 303 10.56 -24.61 1.44
N GLU A 304 10.77 -25.09 0.21
CA GLU A 304 10.23 -24.48 -1.03
C GLU A 304 8.74 -24.02 -0.99
N PRO A 305 7.78 -24.80 -0.44
CA PRO A 305 6.37 -24.41 -0.41
C PRO A 305 6.13 -23.09 0.35
N ILE A 306 7.00 -22.79 1.30
CA ILE A 306 6.97 -21.60 2.16
C ILE A 306 7.50 -20.38 1.40
N THR A 307 8.54 -20.57 0.58
CA THR A 307 9.16 -19.51 -0.23
C THR A 307 8.22 -19.02 -1.34
N GLN A 308 7.51 -19.93 -2.02
CA GLN A 308 6.52 -19.57 -3.06
C GLN A 308 5.37 -18.72 -2.52
N LEU A 309 4.97 -18.94 -1.27
CA LEU A 309 3.95 -18.14 -0.58
C LEU A 309 4.48 -16.73 -0.24
N ALA A 310 5.76 -16.62 0.12
CA ALA A 310 6.42 -15.38 0.50
C ALA A 310 6.77 -14.47 -0.70
N ASP A 311 7.12 -15.02 -1.86
CA ASP A 311 7.50 -14.22 -3.04
C ASP A 311 6.33 -13.44 -3.65
N ASN A 312 5.10 -13.93 -3.49
CA ASN A 312 3.89 -13.20 -3.88
C ASN A 312 3.62 -11.97 -2.99
N ILE A 313 4.27 -11.86 -1.83
CA ILE A 313 4.08 -10.76 -0.86
C ILE A 313 4.83 -9.49 -1.27
N ASN A 314 5.89 -9.60 -2.08
CA ASN A 314 6.82 -8.50 -2.42
C ASN A 314 6.42 -7.64 -3.65
N ARG A 315 5.16 -7.67 -4.08
CA ARG A 315 4.65 -6.78 -5.14
C ARG A 315 3.96 -5.57 -4.51
N MET A 316 3.86 -4.43 -5.23
CA MET A 316 3.21 -3.21 -4.76
C MET A 316 1.86 -3.54 -4.11
N GLY A 317 1.84 -3.53 -2.79
CA GLY A 317 0.68 -3.95 -2.04
C GLY A 317 -0.36 -2.84 -2.08
N ASN A 318 -1.59 -3.12 -2.50
CA ASN A 318 -2.73 -2.28 -2.10
C ASN A 318 -3.27 -2.75 -0.74
N ILE A 319 -4.25 -2.05 -0.18
CA ILE A 319 -4.81 -2.42 1.13
C ILE A 319 -5.36 -3.86 1.20
N ASN A 320 -5.87 -4.41 0.09
CA ASN A 320 -6.37 -5.79 0.06
C ASN A 320 -5.21 -6.78 0.17
N HIS A 321 -4.07 -6.48 -0.46
CA HIS A 321 -2.85 -7.28 -0.32
C HIS A 321 -2.35 -7.28 1.13
N VAL A 322 -2.23 -6.11 1.74
CA VAL A 322 -1.80 -5.97 3.15
C VAL A 322 -2.76 -6.69 4.11
N MET A 323 -4.07 -6.60 3.87
CA MET A 323 -5.07 -7.35 4.64
C MET A 323 -4.90 -8.86 4.45
N GLY A 324 -4.72 -9.32 3.21
CA GLY A 324 -4.50 -10.73 2.90
C GLY A 324 -3.28 -11.28 3.65
N VAL A 325 -2.14 -10.57 3.57
CA VAL A 325 -0.91 -10.92 4.31
C VAL A 325 -1.14 -10.93 5.82
N SER A 326 -1.87 -9.93 6.36
CA SER A 326 -2.17 -9.86 7.80
C SER A 326 -3.06 -11.00 8.26
N VAL A 327 -4.06 -11.39 7.47
CA VAL A 327 -4.93 -12.54 7.76
C VAL A 327 -4.11 -13.83 7.76
N MET A 328 -3.22 -14.03 6.78
CA MET A 328 -2.32 -15.18 6.74
C MET A 328 -1.43 -15.25 7.99
N LYS A 329 -0.89 -14.11 8.45
CA LYS A 329 -0.11 -14.02 9.70
C LYS A 329 -0.95 -14.37 10.94
N ILE A 330 -2.18 -13.87 11.05
CA ILE A 330 -3.08 -14.11 12.19
C ILE A 330 -3.50 -15.58 12.27
N LEU A 331 -3.76 -16.20 11.11
CA LEU A 331 -4.15 -17.60 11.02
C LEU A 331 -2.96 -18.56 11.18
N ASN A 332 -1.78 -18.04 11.53
CA ASN A 332 -0.54 -18.81 11.72
C ASN A 332 -0.10 -19.59 10.48
N PHE A 333 -0.59 -19.21 9.28
CA PHE A 333 -0.06 -19.66 7.98
C PHE A 333 1.22 -18.88 7.64
N ASN A 334 1.97 -18.43 8.66
CA ASN A 334 3.10 -17.56 8.46
C ASN A 334 4.27 -18.38 7.94
N PRO A 335 4.82 -18.05 6.76
CA PRO A 335 6.07 -18.61 6.30
C PRO A 335 7.28 -18.06 7.08
N SER A 336 7.16 -17.70 8.37
CA SER A 336 8.33 -17.24 9.12
C SER A 336 9.20 -18.44 9.44
N TYR A 337 10.25 -18.60 8.65
CA TYR A 337 11.38 -19.46 8.98
C TYR A 337 12.58 -18.58 9.28
N ILE A 338 13.48 -19.12 10.10
CA ILE A 338 14.80 -18.54 10.27
C ILE A 338 15.58 -18.91 9.01
N ASP A 339 16.01 -17.91 8.23
CA ASP A 339 16.74 -18.08 6.96
C ASP A 339 18.21 -18.52 7.15
N CYS A 340 18.44 -19.34 8.16
CA CYS A 340 19.68 -20.01 8.49
C CYS A 340 19.41 -21.53 8.56
N TYR A 341 20.39 -22.33 8.17
CA TYR A 341 20.36 -23.78 8.36
C TYR A 341 21.51 -24.17 9.26
N LEU A 342 21.19 -24.90 10.34
CA LEU A 342 22.18 -25.55 11.19
C LEU A 342 21.83 -27.02 11.35
N PRO A 343 22.76 -27.95 11.08
CA PRO A 343 22.54 -29.36 11.32
C PRO A 343 22.17 -29.63 12.78
N ARG A 344 21.23 -30.55 12.98
CA ARG A 344 20.76 -30.98 14.30
C ARG A 344 21.89 -31.26 15.31
N GLY A 345 22.90 -32.01 14.89
CA GLY A 345 24.02 -32.39 15.78
C GLY A 345 24.81 -31.17 16.26
N GLU A 346 25.06 -30.22 15.35
CA GLU A 346 25.77 -28.99 15.66
C GLU A 346 24.95 -28.08 16.57
N LEU A 347 23.64 -27.96 16.33
CA LEU A 347 22.73 -27.21 17.20
C LEU A 347 22.70 -27.78 18.62
N LEU A 348 22.58 -29.11 18.75
CA LEU A 348 22.60 -29.79 20.04
C LEU A 348 23.93 -29.58 20.76
N ASP A 349 25.05 -29.65 20.05
CA ASP A 349 26.37 -29.45 20.62
C ASP A 349 26.56 -28.02 21.11
N ILE A 350 26.13 -27.01 20.33
CA ILE A 350 26.16 -25.60 20.76
C ILE A 350 25.39 -25.41 22.06
N PHE A 351 24.12 -25.84 22.14
CA PHE A 351 23.33 -25.67 23.36
C PHE A 351 23.91 -26.47 24.55
N SER A 352 24.44 -27.66 24.30
CA SER A 352 25.09 -28.49 25.34
C SER A 352 26.37 -27.86 25.91
N THR A 353 27.01 -26.94 25.18
CA THR A 353 28.16 -26.20 25.73
C THR A 353 27.76 -25.19 26.81
N TYR A 354 26.51 -24.72 26.81
CA TYR A 354 26.00 -23.76 27.81
C TYR A 354 25.33 -24.46 29.00
N ASP A 355 24.74 -25.64 28.80
CA ASP A 355 24.14 -26.44 29.87
C ASP A 355 24.24 -27.95 29.55
N LEU A 356 25.31 -28.59 30.03
CA LEU A 356 25.61 -29.99 29.73
C LEU A 356 24.59 -30.95 30.34
N ASP A 357 24.07 -30.62 31.53
CA ASP A 357 23.14 -31.46 32.28
C ASP A 357 21.77 -31.56 31.57
N LYS A 358 21.44 -30.57 30.74
CA LYS A 358 20.20 -30.52 29.96
C LYS A 358 20.30 -31.10 28.56
N ARG A 359 21.43 -31.68 28.16
CA ARG A 359 21.62 -32.22 26.79
C ARG A 359 20.50 -33.18 26.36
N SER A 360 20.07 -34.09 27.22
CA SER A 360 18.96 -35.02 26.93
C SER A 360 17.61 -34.30 26.77
N GLY A 361 17.38 -33.24 27.54
CA GLY A 361 16.21 -32.37 27.41
C GLY A 361 16.22 -31.59 26.09
N PHE A 362 17.36 -31.04 25.69
CA PHE A 362 17.53 -30.38 24.39
C PHE A 362 17.28 -31.33 23.22
N GLU A 363 17.83 -32.54 23.29
CA GLU A 363 17.61 -33.55 22.25
C GLU A 363 16.12 -33.91 22.10
N LYS A 364 15.40 -34.01 23.21
CA LYS A 364 13.95 -34.22 23.23
C LYS A 364 13.20 -33.04 22.57
N ILE A 365 13.53 -31.80 22.92
CA ILE A 365 12.91 -30.59 22.33
C ILE A 365 13.11 -30.55 20.81
N ILE A 366 14.33 -30.86 20.33
CA ILE A 366 14.60 -30.90 18.89
C ILE A 366 13.74 -31.96 18.20
N ASN A 367 13.65 -33.17 18.76
CA ASN A 367 12.80 -34.25 18.20
C ASN A 367 11.33 -33.83 18.08
N GLU A 368 10.75 -33.33 19.17
CA GLU A 368 9.33 -32.96 19.22
C GLU A 368 9.04 -31.79 18.26
N SER A 369 9.93 -30.80 18.21
CA SER A 369 9.77 -29.63 17.35
C SER A 369 9.98 -29.96 15.87
N GLU A 370 10.96 -30.79 15.51
CA GLU A 370 11.17 -31.25 14.12
C GLU A 370 9.98 -32.06 13.62
N GLN A 371 9.39 -32.91 14.46
CA GLN A 371 8.17 -33.64 14.09
C GLN A 371 7.04 -32.66 13.76
N CYS A 372 6.81 -31.66 14.62
CA CYS A 372 5.79 -30.63 14.41
C CYS A 372 6.03 -29.84 13.10
N CYS A 373 7.27 -29.45 12.81
CA CYS A 373 7.60 -28.75 11.56
C CYS A 373 7.32 -29.61 10.31
N ASN A 374 7.62 -30.90 10.36
CA ASN A 374 7.37 -31.81 9.24
C ASN A 374 5.87 -32.00 8.98
N GLU A 375 5.06 -32.05 10.03
CA GLU A 375 3.59 -32.07 9.93
C GLU A 375 3.07 -30.77 9.30
N GLN A 376 3.54 -29.62 9.76
CA GLN A 376 3.18 -28.31 9.17
C GLN A 376 3.59 -28.17 7.70
N LEU A 377 4.81 -28.60 7.32
CA LEU A 377 5.25 -28.58 5.93
C LEU A 377 4.37 -29.44 5.02
N LYS A 378 3.86 -30.55 5.56
CA LYS A 378 2.92 -31.41 4.84
C LYS A 378 1.58 -30.70 4.62
N GLU A 379 1.03 -30.08 5.65
CA GLU A 379 -0.21 -29.29 5.56
C GLU A 379 -0.09 -28.15 4.54
N TYR A 380 1.03 -27.41 4.54
CA TYR A 380 1.26 -26.36 3.54
C TYR A 380 1.27 -26.88 2.10
N ARG A 381 1.92 -28.03 1.85
CA ARG A 381 1.94 -28.63 0.50
C ARG A 381 0.54 -29.06 0.07
N GLU A 382 -0.23 -29.66 0.96
CA GLU A 382 -1.61 -30.07 0.68
C GLU A 382 -2.49 -28.86 0.35
N ALA A 383 -2.38 -27.78 1.12
CA ALA A 383 -3.14 -26.55 0.89
C ALA A 383 -2.75 -25.85 -0.43
N ILE A 384 -1.46 -25.76 -0.74
CA ILE A 384 -0.99 -25.19 -2.02
C ILE A 384 -1.52 -26.02 -3.20
N GLN A 385 -1.43 -27.34 -3.13
CA GLN A 385 -1.94 -28.23 -4.17
C GLN A 385 -3.46 -28.07 -4.36
N GLU A 386 -4.23 -27.95 -3.28
CA GLU A 386 -5.68 -27.72 -3.37
C GLU A 386 -6.01 -26.40 -4.08
N VAL A 387 -5.28 -25.33 -3.77
CA VAL A 387 -5.44 -24.03 -4.44
C VAL A 387 -5.08 -24.13 -5.93
N GLU A 388 -3.97 -24.78 -6.27
CA GLU A 388 -3.54 -25.02 -7.65
C GLU A 388 -4.55 -25.87 -8.43
N ASP A 389 -5.13 -26.88 -7.80
CA ASP A 389 -6.18 -27.72 -8.38
C ASP A 389 -7.45 -26.91 -8.65
N ILE A 390 -7.86 -26.05 -7.71
CA ILE A 390 -9.01 -25.14 -7.89
C ILE A 390 -8.76 -24.16 -9.04
N ILE A 391 -7.55 -23.57 -9.12
CA ILE A 391 -7.17 -22.67 -10.22
C ILE A 391 -7.23 -23.44 -11.55
N SER A 392 -6.60 -24.60 -11.62
CA SER A 392 -6.58 -25.46 -12.81
C SER A 392 -7.98 -25.91 -13.25
N GLN A 393 -8.86 -26.23 -12.30
CA GLN A 393 -10.26 -26.58 -12.58
C GLN A 393 -11.07 -25.39 -13.08
N LYS A 394 -10.87 -24.20 -12.50
CA LYS A 394 -11.51 -22.96 -12.98
C LYS A 394 -11.02 -22.56 -14.38
N GLU A 395 -9.74 -22.77 -14.68
CA GLU A 395 -9.18 -22.56 -16.02
C GLU A 395 -9.72 -23.57 -17.04
N LYS A 396 -9.84 -24.85 -16.66
CA LYS A 396 -10.46 -25.88 -17.51
C LYS A 396 -11.95 -25.64 -17.73
N GLN A 397 -12.71 -25.25 -16.70
CA GLN A 397 -14.11 -24.85 -16.86
C GLN A 397 -14.27 -23.59 -17.73
N CYS A 398 -13.34 -22.64 -17.67
CA CYS A 398 -13.29 -21.49 -18.59
C CYS A 398 -12.99 -21.91 -20.03
N ASN A 399 -12.22 -22.98 -20.25
CA ASN A 399 -11.91 -23.49 -21.59
C ASN A 399 -12.99 -24.44 -22.14
N GLU A 400 -13.69 -25.18 -21.29
CA GLU A 400 -14.76 -26.12 -21.70
C GLU A 400 -16.11 -25.43 -21.89
N GLN A 401 -16.38 -24.28 -21.25
CA GLN A 401 -17.52 -23.42 -21.59
C GLN A 401 -17.30 -22.62 -22.90
N ASN A 402 -16.13 -22.76 -23.52
CA ASN A 402 -15.83 -22.21 -24.85
C ASN A 402 -15.93 -23.29 -25.95
N HIS A 403 -17.14 -23.74 -26.32
CA HIS A 403 -17.46 -24.27 -27.67
C HIS A 403 -18.98 -24.49 -27.86
N PRO A 404 -19.59 -24.34 -29.07
CA PRO A 404 -19.32 -23.44 -30.18
C PRO A 404 -20.61 -22.65 -30.54
N THR A 405 -20.76 -21.42 -30.06
CA THR A 405 -21.68 -20.44 -30.71
C THR A 405 -20.92 -19.53 -31.66
N PHE A 406 -19.86 -20.07 -32.27
CA PHE A 406 -19.00 -19.40 -33.26
C PHE A 406 -19.56 -19.53 -34.68
N ALA A 407 -20.88 -19.37 -34.82
CA ALA A 407 -21.56 -19.29 -36.13
C ALA A 407 -22.53 -18.10 -36.25
N MET A 408 -22.64 -17.24 -35.22
CA MET A 408 -23.41 -15.98 -35.32
C MET A 408 -22.60 -14.71 -34.98
N VAL A 409 -21.33 -14.84 -34.61
CA VAL A 409 -20.42 -13.68 -34.38
C VAL A 409 -19.72 -13.25 -35.68
N SER A 410 -19.91 -13.95 -36.79
CA SER A 410 -19.41 -13.54 -38.11
C SER A 410 -20.18 -12.37 -38.75
N ALA A 411 -21.16 -11.78 -38.04
CA ALA A 411 -21.95 -10.64 -38.51
C ALA A 411 -21.83 -9.37 -37.65
N MET A 412 -20.96 -9.33 -36.64
CA MET A 412 -20.70 -8.10 -35.88
C MET A 412 -19.27 -7.63 -36.16
N GLY A 413 -19.15 -6.38 -36.63
CA GLY A 413 -17.91 -5.79 -37.11
C GLY A 413 -16.82 -5.76 -36.03
N LYS A 414 -15.57 -5.82 -36.49
CA LYS A 414 -14.34 -5.81 -35.66
C LYS A 414 -14.16 -4.57 -34.75
N ASP A 415 -15.08 -3.63 -34.77
CA ASP A 415 -14.97 -2.34 -34.08
C ASP A 415 -15.55 -2.33 -32.66
N GLU A 416 -16.39 -3.30 -32.24
CA GLU A 416 -17.05 -3.26 -30.91
C GLU A 416 -16.34 -4.09 -29.82
N GLN A 417 -15.47 -5.04 -30.17
CA GLN A 417 -14.67 -5.78 -29.18
C GLN A 417 -13.39 -5.06 -28.76
N GLN A 418 -13.00 -3.97 -29.45
CA GLN A 418 -11.77 -3.22 -29.15
C GLN A 418 -11.93 -2.15 -28.06
N LEU A 419 -13.15 -1.77 -27.66
CA LEU A 419 -13.36 -0.62 -26.77
C LEU A 419 -13.26 -0.94 -25.26
N ILE A 420 -13.36 -2.20 -24.85
CA ILE A 420 -13.56 -2.55 -23.43
C ILE A 420 -12.31 -3.16 -22.76
N ASN A 421 -11.29 -3.60 -23.53
CA ASN A 421 -10.13 -4.34 -22.98
C ASN A 421 -8.77 -3.99 -23.61
N LEU A 422 -8.60 -2.82 -24.24
CA LEU A 422 -7.26 -2.42 -24.69
C LEU A 422 -6.37 -2.10 -23.47
N PRO A 423 -5.21 -2.78 -23.28
CA PRO A 423 -4.23 -2.33 -22.32
C PRO A 423 -3.79 -0.91 -22.69
N TYR A 424 -3.55 -0.06 -21.68
CA TYR A 424 -3.15 1.35 -21.90
C TYR A 424 -1.84 1.47 -22.71
N THR A 425 -1.12 0.36 -22.92
CA THR A 425 0.02 0.24 -23.86
C THR A 425 -0.36 0.48 -25.32
N SER A 426 -1.65 0.54 -25.70
CA SER A 426 -2.07 0.90 -27.06
C SER A 426 -2.19 2.41 -27.31
N LEU A 427 -1.92 3.27 -26.32
CA LEU A 427 -1.69 4.71 -26.53
C LEU A 427 -0.28 4.97 -27.09
N SER A 428 0.10 4.25 -28.15
CA SER A 428 1.29 4.58 -28.94
C SER A 428 0.90 5.46 -30.12
N HIS A 429 0.81 6.75 -29.84
CA HIS A 429 1.14 7.76 -30.84
C HIS A 429 2.37 8.54 -30.35
N ALA A 430 3.53 8.19 -30.90
CA ALA A 430 4.73 9.02 -31.07
C ALA A 430 5.64 9.41 -29.88
N LYS A 431 5.47 8.92 -28.64
CA LYS A 431 6.46 9.14 -27.56
C LYS A 431 7.04 7.82 -27.06
N GLN A 432 8.37 7.69 -27.13
CA GLN A 432 9.09 6.60 -26.46
C GLN A 432 8.99 6.83 -24.95
N LEU A 433 8.26 5.95 -24.25
CA LEU A 433 8.09 6.03 -22.81
C LEU A 433 9.43 5.72 -22.12
N SER A 434 9.72 6.40 -21.01
CA SER A 434 10.83 6.01 -20.15
C SER A 434 10.52 4.72 -19.39
N VAL A 435 11.55 4.06 -18.84
CA VAL A 435 11.38 2.87 -17.99
C VAL A 435 10.47 3.17 -16.81
N GLN A 436 10.57 4.36 -16.24
CA GLN A 436 9.76 4.77 -15.10
C GLN A 436 8.32 5.12 -15.49
N GLU A 437 8.11 5.72 -16.67
CA GLU A 437 6.75 5.91 -17.20
C GLU A 437 6.07 4.55 -17.46
N HIS A 438 6.83 3.54 -17.91
CA HIS A 438 6.33 2.17 -18.02
C HIS A 438 5.95 1.56 -16.67
N TYR A 439 6.80 1.68 -15.66
CA TYR A 439 6.51 1.23 -14.29
C TYR A 439 5.19 1.84 -13.76
N ILE A 440 5.02 3.15 -13.91
CA ILE A 440 3.78 3.85 -13.47
C ILE A 440 2.54 3.28 -14.19
N LEU A 441 2.61 3.10 -15.51
CA LEU A 441 1.47 2.61 -16.29
C LEU A 441 1.17 1.13 -16.06
N GLU A 442 2.18 0.33 -15.71
CA GLU A 442 2.00 -1.05 -15.30
C GLU A 442 1.20 -1.13 -13.99
N GLU A 443 1.57 -0.34 -12.98
CA GLU A 443 0.81 -0.25 -11.71
C GLU A 443 -0.64 0.19 -11.93
N VAL A 444 -0.87 1.12 -12.87
CA VAL A 444 -2.22 1.53 -13.28
C VAL A 444 -3.02 0.35 -13.85
N ASP A 445 -2.45 -0.41 -14.80
CA ASP A 445 -3.19 -1.52 -15.44
C ASP A 445 -3.49 -2.66 -14.45
N GLN A 446 -2.54 -2.97 -13.57
CA GLN A 446 -2.68 -4.02 -12.57
C GLN A 446 -3.82 -3.73 -11.58
N GLN A 447 -4.03 -2.46 -11.24
CA GLN A 447 -5.03 -2.05 -10.25
C GLN A 447 -6.39 -1.68 -10.84
N ARG A 448 -6.53 -1.66 -12.17
CA ARG A 448 -7.79 -1.34 -12.85
C ARG A 448 -8.83 -2.43 -12.58
N VAL A 449 -10.06 -2.02 -12.26
CA VAL A 449 -11.17 -2.97 -12.09
C VAL A 449 -11.52 -3.58 -13.45
N LYS A 450 -11.46 -4.92 -13.53
CA LYS A 450 -11.81 -5.68 -14.74
C LYS A 450 -13.10 -6.45 -14.48
N PHE A 451 -14.18 -6.06 -15.15
CA PHE A 451 -15.46 -6.74 -15.07
C PHE A 451 -15.57 -7.81 -16.15
N LYS A 452 -15.90 -9.05 -15.77
CA LYS A 452 -16.20 -10.12 -16.72
C LYS A 452 -17.61 -9.92 -17.28
N ASN A 453 -17.76 -10.05 -18.61
CA ASN A 453 -19.03 -9.92 -19.32
C ASN A 453 -19.88 -8.69 -18.92
N PRO A 454 -19.35 -7.45 -19.06
CA PRO A 454 -20.02 -6.25 -18.56
C PRO A 454 -21.43 -6.04 -19.13
N LEU A 455 -21.65 -6.42 -20.38
CA LEU A 455 -22.98 -6.33 -21.02
C LEU A 455 -24.00 -7.25 -20.35
N GLU A 456 -23.63 -8.50 -20.06
CA GLU A 456 -24.53 -9.50 -19.47
C GLU A 456 -24.88 -9.14 -18.03
N ALA A 457 -23.88 -8.77 -17.23
CA ALA A 457 -24.10 -8.31 -15.86
C ALA A 457 -24.98 -7.04 -15.82
N THR A 458 -24.75 -6.11 -16.76
CA THR A 458 -25.58 -4.89 -16.87
C THR A 458 -27.03 -5.22 -17.21
N ARG A 459 -27.29 -6.20 -18.08
CA ARG A 459 -28.68 -6.63 -18.38
C ARG A 459 -29.36 -7.18 -17.14
N HIS A 460 -28.70 -8.06 -16.40
CA HIS A 460 -29.27 -8.59 -15.15
C HIS A 460 -29.56 -7.51 -14.10
N ILE A 461 -28.66 -6.53 -13.96
CA ILE A 461 -28.93 -5.36 -13.11
C ILE A 461 -30.12 -4.56 -13.67
N GLY A 462 -30.16 -4.36 -14.99
CA GLY A 462 -31.25 -3.73 -15.73
C GLY A 462 -32.62 -4.35 -15.45
N ASP A 463 -32.75 -5.67 -15.57
CA ASP A 463 -33.98 -6.41 -15.30
C ASP A 463 -34.53 -6.09 -13.90
N ASN A 464 -33.66 -6.13 -12.90
CA ASN A 464 -34.01 -5.81 -11.51
C ASN A 464 -34.43 -4.33 -11.36
N LEU A 465 -33.73 -3.40 -12.01
CA LEU A 465 -34.08 -1.98 -11.99
C LEU A 465 -35.44 -1.73 -12.66
N GLN A 466 -35.73 -2.38 -13.79
CA GLN A 466 -37.02 -2.25 -14.47
C GLN A 466 -38.17 -2.80 -13.63
N GLN A 467 -37.95 -3.89 -12.89
CA GLN A 467 -38.91 -4.39 -11.93
C GLN A 467 -39.18 -3.37 -10.82
N LEU A 468 -38.12 -2.78 -10.23
CA LEU A 468 -38.25 -1.74 -9.21
C LEU A 468 -39.01 -0.50 -9.71
N ILE A 469 -38.75 -0.07 -10.95
CA ILE A 469 -39.47 1.04 -11.59
C ILE A 469 -40.97 0.75 -11.68
N LYS A 470 -41.34 -0.47 -12.12
CA LYS A 470 -42.75 -0.89 -12.24
C LYS A 470 -43.44 -0.89 -10.87
N GLU A 471 -42.78 -1.44 -9.86
CA GLU A 471 -43.31 -1.54 -8.50
C GLU A 471 -43.47 -0.18 -7.80
N ASN A 472 -42.66 0.82 -8.17
CA ASN A 472 -42.60 2.14 -7.51
C ASN A 472 -42.96 3.31 -8.44
N THR A 473 -43.85 3.06 -9.42
CA THR A 473 -44.17 4.00 -10.51
C THR A 473 -44.58 5.39 -10.02
N GLU A 474 -45.29 5.51 -8.89
CA GLU A 474 -45.76 6.80 -8.37
C GLU A 474 -44.63 7.69 -7.82
N TYR A 475 -43.61 7.09 -7.17
CA TYR A 475 -42.50 7.82 -6.53
C TYR A 475 -41.38 8.21 -7.51
N LEU A 476 -41.28 7.48 -8.62
CA LEU A 476 -40.26 7.68 -9.65
C LEU A 476 -40.76 8.48 -10.85
N ARG A 477 -41.99 8.99 -10.77
CA ARG A 477 -42.62 9.76 -11.85
C ARG A 477 -42.13 11.21 -11.83
N PHE A 478 -41.48 11.60 -12.92
CA PHE A 478 -41.28 12.99 -13.29
C PHE A 478 -41.87 13.25 -14.68
N GLU A 479 -42.46 14.44 -14.86
CA GLU A 479 -43.20 14.84 -16.06
C GLU A 479 -42.30 15.55 -17.08
N THR A 480 -41.22 16.16 -16.59
CA THR A 480 -40.29 16.90 -17.42
C THR A 480 -38.87 16.40 -17.25
N ARG A 481 -38.08 16.51 -18.32
CA ARG A 481 -36.65 16.23 -18.31
C ARG A 481 -35.91 16.98 -17.20
N LYS A 482 -36.28 18.24 -16.97
CA LYS A 482 -35.70 19.07 -15.91
C LYS A 482 -35.90 18.46 -14.53
N GLN A 483 -37.12 18.02 -14.22
CA GLN A 483 -37.41 17.34 -12.95
C GLN A 483 -36.60 16.05 -12.81
N GLY A 484 -36.48 15.25 -13.88
CA GLY A 484 -35.67 14.04 -13.88
C GLY A 484 -34.21 14.30 -13.54
N LEU A 485 -33.59 15.30 -14.19
CA LEU A 485 -32.22 15.71 -13.89
C LEU A 485 -32.04 16.22 -12.46
N THR A 486 -32.98 17.04 -11.97
CA THR A 486 -32.97 17.50 -10.58
C THR A 486 -32.98 16.33 -9.59
N PHE A 487 -33.79 15.29 -9.84
CA PHE A 487 -33.80 14.09 -9.01
C PHE A 487 -32.50 13.30 -9.09
N ILE A 488 -31.90 13.17 -10.27
CA ILE A 488 -30.59 12.53 -10.45
C ILE A 488 -29.51 13.28 -9.65
N TYR A 489 -29.46 14.61 -9.73
CA TYR A 489 -28.47 15.40 -8.98
C TYR A 489 -28.65 15.20 -7.48
N LYS A 490 -29.89 15.26 -6.99
CA LYS A 490 -30.21 15.04 -5.58
C LYS A 490 -29.81 13.63 -5.13
N ALA A 491 -30.19 12.59 -5.89
CA ALA A 491 -29.83 11.22 -5.61
C ALA A 491 -28.31 11.01 -5.60
N SER A 492 -27.58 11.67 -6.49
CA SER A 492 -26.12 11.59 -6.54
C SER A 492 -25.47 12.16 -5.27
N ILE A 493 -25.97 13.28 -4.75
CA ILE A 493 -25.48 13.87 -3.50
C ILE A 493 -25.82 12.99 -2.30
N GLU A 494 -27.08 12.54 -2.22
CA GLU A 494 -27.58 11.72 -1.11
C GLU A 494 -26.84 10.38 -0.99
N ASN A 495 -26.43 9.80 -2.12
CA ASN A 495 -25.73 8.52 -2.18
C ASN A 495 -24.21 8.66 -2.41
N GLY A 496 -23.67 9.88 -2.37
CA GLY A 496 -22.23 10.13 -2.52
C GLY A 496 -21.66 9.68 -3.89
N ILE A 497 -22.47 9.71 -4.95
CA ILE A 497 -22.07 9.31 -6.29
C ILE A 497 -21.28 10.45 -6.94
N VAL A 498 -20.07 10.13 -7.35
CA VAL A 498 -19.15 11.05 -8.02
C VAL A 498 -18.86 10.49 -9.40
N LEU A 499 -19.05 11.30 -10.45
CA LEU A 499 -18.82 10.87 -11.84
C LEU A 499 -17.85 11.82 -12.54
N LYS A 500 -17.17 11.34 -13.58
CA LYS A 500 -16.36 12.18 -14.46
C LYS A 500 -17.19 13.28 -15.13
N GLU A 501 -16.60 14.47 -15.33
CA GLU A 501 -17.25 15.62 -15.99
C GLU A 501 -17.94 15.28 -17.31
N HIS A 502 -17.30 14.47 -18.16
CA HIS A 502 -17.84 14.14 -19.48
C HIS A 502 -19.08 13.24 -19.36
N ILE A 503 -19.16 12.38 -18.34
CA ILE A 503 -20.33 11.54 -18.05
C ILE A 503 -21.50 12.40 -17.62
N TRP A 504 -21.26 13.38 -16.74
CA TRP A 504 -22.26 14.37 -16.39
C TRP A 504 -22.78 15.12 -17.61
N ARG A 505 -21.90 15.57 -18.52
CA ARG A 505 -22.33 16.21 -19.78
C ARG A 505 -23.20 15.32 -20.67
N LEU A 506 -23.03 14.00 -20.61
CA LEU A 506 -23.86 13.06 -21.36
C LEU A 506 -25.24 12.91 -20.70
N ILE A 507 -25.29 12.75 -19.37
CA ILE A 507 -26.55 12.75 -18.60
C ILE A 507 -27.31 14.07 -18.84
N ASP A 508 -26.61 15.20 -18.80
CA ASP A 508 -27.16 16.54 -19.03
C ASP A 508 -27.63 16.78 -20.46
N LYS A 509 -27.35 15.87 -21.41
CA LYS A 509 -27.83 15.93 -22.79
C LYS A 509 -28.86 14.84 -23.11
N GLU A 510 -29.00 13.85 -22.24
CA GLU A 510 -29.93 12.73 -22.44
C GLU A 510 -31.37 13.26 -22.54
N GLN A 511 -32.09 12.81 -23.57
CA GLN A 511 -33.47 13.20 -23.87
C GLN A 511 -34.45 12.07 -23.55
N ASP A 512 -33.94 10.85 -23.42
CA ASP A 512 -34.77 9.69 -23.21
C ASP A 512 -35.19 9.55 -21.75
N MET A 513 -36.47 9.85 -21.49
CA MET A 513 -37.06 9.94 -20.16
C MET A 513 -37.00 8.61 -19.41
N ASP A 514 -37.16 7.47 -20.10
CA ASP A 514 -37.08 6.15 -19.44
C ASP A 514 -35.64 5.83 -19.01
N LEU A 515 -34.65 6.47 -19.62
CA LEU A 515 -33.24 6.21 -19.33
C LEU A 515 -32.84 7.05 -18.14
N LEU A 516 -33.27 8.31 -18.11
CA LEU A 516 -33.17 9.15 -16.93
C LEU A 516 -33.84 8.49 -15.71
N ARG A 517 -34.99 7.81 -15.88
CA ARG A 517 -35.60 7.01 -14.80
C ARG A 517 -34.71 5.85 -14.37
N THR A 518 -34.16 5.10 -15.32
CA THR A 518 -33.29 3.96 -15.03
C THR A 518 -32.01 4.39 -14.30
N LEU A 519 -31.36 5.48 -14.76
CA LEU A 519 -30.19 6.08 -14.11
C LEU A 519 -30.53 6.59 -12.71
N LEU A 520 -31.69 7.25 -12.53
CA LEU A 520 -32.16 7.70 -11.22
C LEU A 520 -32.31 6.51 -10.26
N VAL A 521 -32.99 5.44 -10.67
CA VAL A 521 -33.17 4.26 -9.80
C VAL A 521 -31.83 3.63 -9.47
N LEU A 522 -30.94 3.46 -10.45
CA LEU A 522 -29.59 2.95 -10.21
C LEU A 522 -28.84 3.78 -9.14
N MET A 523 -28.99 5.11 -9.17
CA MET A 523 -28.41 6.00 -8.16
C MET A 523 -29.08 5.91 -6.78
N LEU A 524 -30.37 5.56 -6.72
CA LEU A 524 -31.15 5.45 -5.49
C LEU A 524 -31.02 4.10 -4.77
N VAL A 525 -30.53 3.05 -5.44
CA VAL A 525 -30.35 1.73 -4.80
C VAL A 525 -29.37 1.86 -3.63
N ALA A 526 -29.89 1.68 -2.41
CA ALA A 526 -29.14 1.76 -1.17
C ALA A 526 -28.46 0.41 -0.81
N ASP A 527 -27.74 -0.17 -1.78
CA ASP A 527 -26.85 -1.30 -1.54
C ASP A 527 -25.42 -0.77 -1.40
N ASN A 528 -24.85 -0.95 -0.20
CA ASN A 528 -23.52 -0.48 0.15
C ASN A 528 -22.47 -1.59 0.05
N SER A 529 -22.79 -2.75 -0.55
CA SER A 529 -21.79 -3.77 -0.84
C SER A 529 -20.78 -3.24 -1.84
N ALA A 530 -19.49 -3.50 -1.57
CA ALA A 530 -18.40 -2.96 -2.39
C ALA A 530 -18.56 -3.34 -3.88
N ASN A 531 -18.93 -4.58 -4.16
CA ASN A 531 -19.16 -5.07 -5.52
C ASN A 531 -20.27 -4.31 -6.24
N PHE A 532 -21.40 -4.04 -5.56
CA PHE A 532 -22.49 -3.29 -6.19
C PHE A 532 -22.11 -1.83 -6.38
N CYS A 533 -21.44 -1.20 -5.41
CA CYS A 533 -20.94 0.17 -5.55
C CYS A 533 -20.01 0.31 -6.77
N ASP A 534 -19.06 -0.63 -6.95
CA ASP A 534 -18.15 -0.65 -8.08
C ASP A 534 -18.90 -0.83 -9.41
N TRP A 535 -19.84 -1.78 -9.49
CA TRP A 535 -20.68 -1.98 -10.67
C TRP A 535 -21.55 -0.77 -11.00
N ARG A 536 -22.15 -0.15 -9.98
CA ARG A 536 -23.00 1.04 -10.13
C ARG A 536 -22.22 2.19 -10.76
N ILE A 537 -21.04 2.50 -10.21
CA ILE A 537 -20.18 3.55 -10.77
C ILE A 537 -19.71 3.15 -12.18
N PHE A 538 -19.27 1.91 -12.37
CA PHE A 538 -18.85 1.41 -13.68
C PHE A 538 -19.94 1.58 -14.75
N ILE A 539 -21.17 1.15 -14.48
CA ILE A 539 -22.30 1.31 -15.42
C ILE A 539 -22.59 2.79 -15.68
N LEU A 540 -22.60 3.63 -14.64
CA LEU A 540 -22.81 5.07 -14.79
C LEU A 540 -21.72 5.73 -15.64
N GLU A 541 -20.48 5.26 -15.57
CA GLU A 541 -19.35 5.81 -16.33
C GLU A 541 -19.19 5.22 -17.74
N HIS A 542 -19.99 4.25 -18.14
CA HIS A 542 -19.92 3.58 -19.45
C HIS A 542 -21.26 3.72 -20.20
N PRO A 543 -21.47 4.83 -20.95
CA PRO A 543 -22.74 5.14 -21.61
C PRO A 543 -23.26 4.08 -22.58
N GLU A 544 -22.38 3.26 -23.15
CA GLU A 544 -22.74 2.10 -23.98
C GLU A 544 -23.53 1.04 -23.20
N LEU A 545 -23.34 0.95 -21.88
CA LEU A 545 -24.05 0.01 -21.00
C LEU A 545 -25.45 0.51 -20.63
N TRP A 546 -25.69 1.82 -20.72
CA TRP A 546 -26.97 2.42 -20.32
C TRP A 546 -28.18 1.84 -21.06
N ARG A 547 -28.00 1.49 -22.34
CA ARG A 547 -29.05 0.91 -23.17
C ARG A 547 -29.32 -0.55 -22.83
N GLU A 548 -28.33 -1.27 -22.33
CA GLU A 548 -28.50 -2.67 -21.92
C GLU A 548 -29.35 -2.78 -20.65
N MET A 549 -29.43 -1.73 -19.82
CA MET A 549 -30.32 -1.71 -18.64
C MET A 549 -31.82 -1.64 -18.96
N ARG A 550 -32.19 -1.52 -20.25
CA ARG A 550 -33.57 -1.40 -20.73
C ARG A 550 -34.10 -2.63 -21.45
N ARG A 551 -33.19 -3.41 -22.00
CA ARG A 551 -33.53 -4.62 -22.76
C ARG A 551 -34.02 -5.65 -21.77
#